data_AF-V6M0J4-F1
#
_entry.id   AF-V6M0J4-F1
#
_cell.length_a   1.000
_cell.length_b   1.000
_cell.length_c   1.000
_cell.angle_alpha   90.00
_cell.angle_beta   90.00
_cell.angle_gamma   90.00
#
_symmetry.space_group_name_H-M   'P 1'
#
loop_
_entity.id
_entity.type
_entity.pdbx_description
1 polymer ?
#
loop_
_entity_poly.entity_id
_entity_poly.type
_entity_poly.pdbx_seq_one_letter_code
_entity_poly.pdbx_strand_id
1 'polypeptide(L)'
;MDGQYCNGSTATTCADDITSACKCQDVANCATCNDTDGGSSCGACLKNLKLDGGKCEVCKDGFEMLGKLCVALETAVEPEDPKPPVEPEKPNPPINPDPSVKPTDPEATEESKNTRLSSGAIVGIVLGVVAVAAVVGGGLAYYFVKKHKKAAGGSATQVQVE
;
A
#
# COMPACT_ATOMS: atom_id res chain seq x y z
N MET A 1 5.14 -14.14 0.67
CA MET A 1 4.66 -15.41 1.26
C MET A 1 3.58 -15.04 2.24
N ASP A 2 2.41 -15.65 2.12
CA ASP A 2 1.38 -15.52 3.13
C ASP A 2 1.76 -16.31 4.38
N GLY A 3 1.12 -16.02 5.52
CA GLY A 3 1.42 -16.64 6.81
C GLY A 3 2.73 -16.17 7.45
N GLN A 4 3.29 -15.05 6.97
CA GLN A 4 4.50 -14.44 7.53
C GLN A 4 4.28 -12.98 7.90
N TYR A 5 4.93 -12.55 8.99
CA TYR A 5 4.98 -11.16 9.43
C TYR A 5 6.44 -10.68 9.46
N CYS A 6 6.61 -9.36 9.47
CA CYS A 6 7.94 -8.75 9.56
C CYS A 6 8.34 -8.58 11.03
N ASN A 7 9.39 -9.29 11.44
CA ASN A 7 10.03 -9.08 12.74
C ASN A 7 11.42 -8.46 12.51
N GLY A 8 11.49 -7.14 12.59
CA GLY A 8 12.70 -6.39 12.27
C GLY A 8 13.04 -6.46 10.79
N SER A 9 14.02 -7.29 10.42
CA SER A 9 14.43 -7.53 9.02
C SER A 9 14.18 -8.97 8.56
N THR A 10 13.54 -9.79 9.40
CA THR A 10 13.34 -11.22 9.18
C THR A 10 11.86 -11.51 8.95
N ALA A 11 11.58 -12.34 7.95
CA ALA A 11 10.24 -12.87 7.74
C ALA A 11 10.03 -14.06 8.69
N THR A 12 9.00 -13.97 9.54
CA THR A 12 8.73 -14.92 10.62
C THR A 12 7.31 -15.44 10.51
N THR A 13 7.07 -16.71 10.87
CA THR A 13 5.73 -17.30 10.90
C THR A 13 4.79 -16.53 11.82
N CYS A 14 3.56 -16.30 11.36
CA CYS A 14 2.56 -15.58 12.12
C CYS A 14 2.15 -16.28 13.42
N ALA A 15 1.77 -15.48 14.43
CA ALA A 15 1.37 -15.91 15.76
C ALA A 15 0.37 -14.91 16.34
N ASP A 16 -0.38 -15.30 17.38
CA ASP A 16 -1.50 -14.51 17.89
C ASP A 16 -1.12 -13.14 18.49
N ASP A 17 0.08 -13.00 19.06
CA ASP A 17 0.51 -11.80 19.81
C ASP A 17 1.56 -10.94 19.10
N ILE A 18 1.56 -10.91 17.77
CA ILE A 18 2.51 -10.11 16.98
C ILE A 18 2.15 -8.62 16.97
N THR A 19 3.17 -7.77 16.78
CA THR A 19 3.02 -6.31 16.75
C THR A 19 2.94 -5.73 15.34
N SER A 20 3.23 -6.52 14.30
CA SER A 20 3.09 -6.12 12.90
C SER A 20 2.17 -7.10 12.16
N ALA A 21 1.51 -6.62 11.10
CA ALA A 21 0.49 -7.42 10.42
C ALA A 21 1.08 -8.68 9.78
N CYS A 22 0.43 -9.81 10.03
CA CYS A 22 0.60 -11.02 9.26
C CYS A 22 0.14 -10.76 7.82
N LYS A 23 0.96 -11.15 6.85
CA LYS A 23 0.56 -11.12 5.44
C LYS A 23 -0.38 -12.28 5.16
N CYS A 24 -1.66 -11.97 4.94
CA CYS A 24 -2.69 -12.93 4.55
C CYS A 24 -3.39 -12.41 3.30
N GLN A 25 -2.95 -12.84 2.12
CA GLN A 25 -3.43 -12.37 0.83
C GLN A 25 -3.66 -10.84 0.82
N ASP A 26 -4.93 -10.42 0.73
CA ASP A 26 -5.35 -9.02 0.70
C ASP A 26 -6.05 -8.54 1.98
N VAL A 27 -6.23 -9.40 2.99
CA VAL A 27 -6.86 -9.00 4.26
C VAL A 27 -5.84 -8.33 5.18
N ALA A 28 -6.28 -7.25 5.84
CA ALA A 28 -5.44 -6.43 6.69
C ALA A 28 -5.61 -6.77 8.18
N ASN A 29 -4.61 -6.35 8.96
CA ASN A 29 -4.62 -6.39 10.43
C ASN A 29 -4.79 -7.79 11.04
N CYS A 30 -4.42 -8.84 10.31
CA CYS A 30 -4.37 -10.18 10.84
C CYS A 30 -3.15 -10.37 11.77
N ALA A 31 -3.34 -11.08 12.87
CA ALA A 31 -2.27 -11.70 13.64
C ALA A 31 -1.91 -13.08 13.08
N THR A 32 -2.92 -13.83 12.62
CA THR A 32 -2.77 -15.13 11.96
C THR A 32 -3.68 -15.21 10.73
N CYS A 33 -3.31 -16.02 9.74
CA CYS A 33 -4.17 -16.32 8.60
C CYS A 33 -5.07 -17.52 8.91
N ASN A 34 -6.24 -17.58 8.29
CA ASN A 34 -7.04 -18.78 8.29
C ASN A 34 -6.58 -19.71 7.17
N ASP A 35 -6.03 -20.88 7.50
CA ASP A 35 -5.53 -21.79 6.48
C ASP A 35 -6.65 -22.52 5.72
N THR A 36 -7.88 -22.55 6.27
CA THR A 36 -9.01 -23.29 5.67
C THR A 36 -9.56 -22.65 4.42
N ASP A 37 -9.33 -21.34 4.22
CA ASP A 37 -9.74 -20.58 3.04
C ASP A 37 -8.55 -20.05 2.23
N GLY A 38 -7.39 -20.69 2.41
CA GLY A 38 -6.14 -20.31 1.74
C GLY A 38 -5.56 -18.97 2.23
N GLY A 39 -5.94 -18.50 3.42
CA GLY A 39 -5.49 -17.21 3.96
C GLY A 39 -6.28 -16.01 3.44
N SER A 40 -7.48 -16.25 2.91
CA SER A 40 -8.39 -15.19 2.43
C SER A 40 -9.10 -14.47 3.59
N SER A 41 -9.00 -15.02 4.81
CA SER A 41 -9.43 -14.39 6.04
C SER A 41 -8.37 -14.48 7.14
N CYS A 42 -8.51 -13.64 8.16
CA CYS A 42 -7.73 -13.72 9.37
C CYS A 42 -8.25 -14.86 10.26
N GLY A 43 -7.35 -15.62 10.87
CA GLY A 43 -7.66 -16.54 11.98
C GLY A 43 -7.79 -15.79 13.30
N ALA A 44 -6.93 -14.80 13.51
CA ALA A 44 -6.94 -13.87 14.64
C ALA A 44 -6.56 -12.46 14.18
N CYS A 45 -7.03 -11.45 14.90
CA CYS A 45 -6.72 -10.05 14.64
C CYS A 45 -5.56 -9.54 15.49
N LEU A 46 -4.86 -8.53 14.98
CA LEU A 46 -3.92 -7.74 15.78
C LEU A 46 -4.61 -7.12 17.01
N LYS A 47 -3.78 -6.71 17.97
CA LYS A 47 -4.25 -6.18 19.24
C LYS A 47 -5.23 -5.01 19.07
N ASN A 48 -6.29 -5.04 19.87
CA ASN A 48 -7.39 -4.07 19.89
C ASN A 48 -8.33 -4.09 18.69
N LEU A 49 -8.27 -5.12 17.83
CA LEU A 49 -9.25 -5.33 16.76
C LEU A 49 -10.20 -6.49 17.07
N LYS A 50 -11.43 -6.40 16.56
CA LYS A 50 -12.45 -7.44 16.59
C LYS A 50 -12.33 -8.30 15.33
N LEU A 51 -12.46 -9.62 15.50
CA LEU A 51 -12.60 -10.56 14.39
C LEU A 51 -14.07 -10.66 14.04
N ASP A 52 -14.43 -10.24 12.84
CA ASP A 52 -15.80 -10.31 12.32
C ASP A 52 -15.80 -10.92 10.92
N GLY A 53 -16.40 -12.10 10.77
CA GLY A 53 -16.43 -12.81 9.49
C GLY A 53 -15.03 -13.04 8.86
N GLY A 54 -13.99 -13.15 9.69
CA GLY A 54 -12.61 -13.31 9.21
C GLY A 54 -11.91 -11.99 8.84
N LYS A 55 -12.49 -10.83 9.15
CA LYS A 55 -11.93 -9.50 8.92
C LYS A 55 -11.58 -8.82 10.25
N CYS A 56 -10.57 -7.96 10.19
CA CYS A 56 -10.06 -7.19 11.31
C CYS A 56 -10.10 -5.70 10.96
N GLU A 57 -11.31 -5.16 10.87
CA GLU A 57 -11.55 -3.77 10.43
C GLU A 57 -12.22 -2.92 11.52
N VAL A 58 -12.70 -3.56 12.60
CA VAL A 58 -13.42 -2.89 13.68
C VAL A 58 -12.58 -2.91 14.94
N CYS A 59 -12.42 -1.76 15.58
CA CYS A 59 -11.76 -1.68 16.87
C CYS A 59 -12.60 -2.32 17.98
N LYS A 60 -11.92 -2.87 18.99
CA LYS A 60 -12.55 -3.26 20.26
C LYS A 60 -13.14 -2.02 20.93
N ASP A 61 -14.14 -2.24 21.79
CA ASP A 61 -14.79 -1.14 22.51
C ASP A 61 -13.77 -0.37 23.37
N GLY A 62 -13.85 0.96 23.37
CA GLY A 62 -12.86 1.84 24.02
C GLY A 62 -11.61 2.13 23.18
N PHE A 63 -11.55 1.67 21.93
CA PHE A 63 -10.47 1.97 20.99
C PHE A 63 -11.01 2.64 19.74
N GLU A 64 -10.26 3.62 19.23
CA GLU A 64 -10.52 4.29 17.96
C GLU A 64 -9.49 3.94 16.90
N MET A 65 -9.94 3.98 15.64
CA MET A 65 -9.12 3.64 14.50
C MET A 65 -8.24 4.83 14.12
N LEU A 66 -6.93 4.65 14.24
CA LEU A 66 -5.94 5.63 13.80
C LEU A 66 -5.06 4.97 12.73
N GLY A 67 -5.43 5.24 11.48
CA GLY A 67 -4.85 4.54 10.33
C GLY A 67 -5.24 3.07 10.31
N LYS A 68 -4.26 2.18 10.53
CA LYS A 68 -4.46 0.71 10.57
C LYS A 68 -4.41 0.13 11.98
N LEU A 69 -4.21 0.98 12.99
CA LEU A 69 -4.11 0.57 14.39
C LEU A 69 -5.30 1.06 15.18
N CYS A 70 -5.74 0.27 16.15
CA CYS A 70 -6.74 0.67 17.11
C CYS A 70 -6.05 1.17 18.39
N VAL A 71 -6.10 2.48 18.58
CA VAL A 71 -5.51 3.18 19.72
C VAL A 71 -6.57 3.38 20.79
N ALA A 72 -6.17 3.34 22.06
CA ALA A 72 -7.11 3.62 23.13
C ALA A 72 -7.62 5.05 22.95
N LEU A 73 -8.93 5.21 23.02
CA LEU A 73 -9.51 6.52 23.26
C LEU A 73 -9.01 6.92 24.65
N GLU A 74 -8.06 7.84 24.71
CA GLU A 74 -7.95 8.68 25.89
C GLU A 74 -9.27 9.44 25.91
N THR A 75 -10.27 8.88 26.60
CA THR A 75 -11.37 9.70 27.09
C THR A 75 -10.67 10.88 27.72
N ALA A 76 -10.91 12.07 27.19
CA ALA A 76 -10.59 13.30 27.85
C ALA A 76 -11.17 13.17 29.25
N VAL A 77 -10.34 12.70 30.18
CA VAL A 77 -10.59 12.86 31.58
C VAL A 77 -10.51 14.37 31.69
N GLU A 78 -11.61 14.96 32.16
CA GLU A 78 -11.65 16.29 32.76
C GLU A 78 -10.32 16.61 33.47
N PRO A 79 -9.87 17.87 33.54
CA PRO A 79 -8.59 18.22 34.17
C PRO A 79 -8.48 17.58 35.56
N GLU A 80 -7.76 16.46 35.64
CA GLU A 80 -7.42 15.87 36.91
C GLU A 80 -6.44 16.85 37.54
N ASP A 81 -6.87 17.45 38.66
CA ASP A 81 -6.01 18.08 39.65
C ASP A 81 -4.64 17.35 39.69
N PRO A 82 -3.50 18.05 39.57
CA PRO A 82 -2.21 17.42 39.34
C PRO A 82 -1.95 16.37 40.42
N LYS A 83 -2.08 15.09 40.04
CA LYS A 83 -1.57 14.00 40.86
C LYS A 83 -0.09 14.32 41.14
N PRO A 84 0.38 14.30 42.40
CA PRO A 84 1.78 14.55 42.69
C PRO A 84 2.63 13.65 41.79
N PRO A 85 3.77 14.16 41.28
CA PRO A 85 4.58 13.41 40.32
C PRO A 85 4.86 12.03 40.91
N VAL A 86 4.42 10.98 40.21
CA VAL A 86 4.94 9.64 40.47
C VAL A 86 6.41 9.72 40.09
N GLU A 87 7.28 9.71 41.10
CA GLU A 87 8.71 9.73 40.93
C GLU A 87 9.11 8.56 40.01
N PRO A 88 9.79 8.80 38.89
CA PRO A 88 10.23 7.72 38.01
C PRO A 88 11.11 6.77 38.82
N GLU A 89 10.78 5.48 38.83
CA GLU A 89 11.76 4.47 39.22
C GLU A 89 13.00 4.70 38.35
N LYS A 90 14.09 5.09 39.02
CA LYS A 90 15.43 5.24 38.44
C LYS A 90 15.68 4.05 37.50
N PRO A 91 15.87 4.28 36.19
CA PRO A 91 16.35 3.23 35.31
C PRO A 91 17.67 2.70 35.86
N ASN A 92 17.78 1.38 35.99
CA ASN A 92 19.05 0.72 36.22
C ASN A 92 20.09 1.24 35.22
N PRO A 93 21.36 1.37 35.63
CA PRO A 93 22.39 1.93 34.76
C PRO A 93 22.45 1.15 33.43
N PRO A 94 22.61 1.82 32.29
CA PRO A 94 22.84 1.14 31.03
C PRO A 94 24.13 0.34 31.14
N ILE A 95 24.04 -0.97 30.95
CA ILE A 95 25.22 -1.78 30.63
C ILE A 95 25.64 -1.32 29.23
N ASN A 96 26.70 -0.52 29.18
CA ASN A 96 27.31 -0.03 27.95
C ASN A 96 27.86 -1.23 27.15
N PRO A 97 27.38 -1.52 25.94
CA PRO A 97 28.11 -2.41 25.04
C PRO A 97 29.35 -1.66 24.53
N ASP A 98 30.50 -2.22 24.87
CA ASP A 98 31.85 -1.90 24.43
C ASP A 98 31.95 -1.19 23.05
N PRO A 99 32.53 0.03 22.97
CA PRO A 99 32.79 0.69 21.71
C PRO A 99 34.13 0.21 21.13
N SER A 100 34.13 -0.96 20.50
CA SER A 100 35.18 -1.34 19.54
C SER A 100 34.74 -2.42 18.57
N VAL A 101 33.82 -2.08 17.67
CA VAL A 101 33.81 -2.71 16.34
C VAL A 101 33.87 -1.62 15.29
N LYS A 102 35.11 -1.32 14.91
CA LYS A 102 35.54 -0.55 13.75
C LYS A 102 34.68 -0.90 12.51
N PRO A 103 33.93 0.04 11.91
CA PRO A 103 33.42 -0.12 10.55
C PRO A 103 34.64 -0.20 9.64
N THR A 104 34.89 -1.39 9.12
CA THR A 104 35.80 -1.55 7.99
C THR A 104 34.89 -1.43 6.78
N ASP A 105 35.01 -0.32 6.05
CA ASP A 105 34.57 -0.23 4.66
C ASP A 105 35.16 -1.40 3.87
N PRO A 106 34.33 -2.08 3.07
CA PRO A 106 34.76 -2.53 1.77
C PRO A 106 33.96 -1.76 0.71
N GLU A 107 34.68 -0.86 0.05
CA GLU A 107 34.88 -0.92 -1.40
C GLU A 107 33.66 -1.30 -2.24
N ALA A 108 33.22 -0.31 -3.02
CA ALA A 108 32.36 -0.41 -4.18
C ALA A 108 32.21 -1.82 -4.77
N THR A 109 30.98 -2.36 -4.72
CA THR A 109 30.43 -3.13 -5.83
C THR A 109 28.91 -2.95 -5.83
N GLU A 110 28.45 -2.13 -6.76
CA GLU A 110 27.05 -2.03 -7.17
C GLU A 110 26.60 -3.34 -7.81
N GLU A 111 25.77 -4.15 -7.13
CA GLU A 111 24.75 -4.97 -7.80
C GLU A 111 23.65 -5.35 -6.80
N SER A 112 22.59 -4.55 -6.72
CA SER A 112 21.37 -4.91 -6.00
C SER A 112 20.19 -4.89 -6.97
N LYS A 113 19.88 -6.06 -7.56
CA LYS A 113 18.62 -6.33 -8.26
C LYS A 113 17.48 -6.43 -7.23
N ASN A 114 17.13 -5.30 -6.63
CA ASN A 114 15.84 -5.13 -5.99
C ASN A 114 14.94 -4.38 -6.96
N THR A 115 13.77 -4.97 -7.24
CA THR A 115 12.77 -4.51 -8.22
C THR A 115 12.15 -3.18 -7.81
N ARG A 116 12.96 -2.12 -7.82
CA ARG A 116 12.52 -0.73 -7.92
C ARG A 116 12.02 -0.59 -9.35
N LEU A 117 10.71 -0.73 -9.57
CA LEU A 117 10.11 -0.32 -10.83
C LEU A 117 10.50 1.14 -11.04
N SER A 118 11.44 1.35 -11.96
CA SER A 118 11.95 2.67 -12.29
C SER A 118 10.75 3.57 -12.53
N SER A 119 10.69 4.72 -11.86
CA SER A 119 9.62 5.70 -12.01
C SER A 119 9.42 6.14 -13.47
N GLY A 120 10.40 5.86 -14.35
CA GLY A 120 10.28 6.02 -15.81
C GLY A 120 9.41 4.97 -16.52
N ALA A 121 9.25 3.76 -15.98
CA ALA A 121 8.44 2.70 -16.61
C ALA A 121 6.95 3.05 -16.62
N ILE A 122 6.45 3.65 -15.54
CA ILE A 122 5.04 4.07 -15.41
C ILE A 122 4.74 5.20 -16.41
N VAL A 123 5.63 6.18 -16.53
CA VAL A 123 5.48 7.29 -17.50
C VAL A 123 5.47 6.79 -18.95
N GLY A 124 6.34 5.82 -19.27
CA GLY A 124 6.41 5.24 -20.62
C GLY A 124 5.13 4.52 -21.06
N ILE A 125 4.49 3.75 -20.15
CA ILE A 125 3.25 3.01 -20.46
C ILE A 125 2.10 4.00 -20.76
N VAL A 126 1.96 5.05 -19.95
CA VAL A 126 0.88 6.04 -20.14
C VAL A 126 1.03 6.77 -21.47
N LEU A 127 2.25 7.23 -21.80
CA LEU A 127 2.50 7.89 -23.09
C LEU A 127 2.27 6.94 -24.28
N GLY A 128 2.67 5.67 -24.15
CA GLY A 128 2.44 4.65 -25.17
C GLY A 128 0.95 4.41 -25.45
N VAL A 129 0.14 4.22 -24.40
CA VAL A 129 -1.31 3.98 -24.53
C VAL A 129 -2.03 5.19 -25.13
N VAL A 130 -1.68 6.40 -24.70
CA VAL A 130 -2.27 7.64 -25.24
C VAL A 130 -1.97 7.80 -26.73
N ALA A 131 -0.73 7.52 -27.16
CA ALA A 131 -0.36 7.59 -28.57
C ALA A 131 -1.14 6.57 -29.42
N VAL A 132 -1.29 5.33 -28.94
CA VAL A 132 -2.05 4.29 -29.65
C VAL A 132 -3.54 4.65 -29.75
N ALA A 133 -4.14 5.14 -28.66
CA ALA A 133 -5.54 5.56 -28.66
C ALA A 133 -5.80 6.73 -29.63
N ALA A 134 -4.87 7.70 -29.71
CA ALA A 134 -4.97 8.81 -30.66
C ALA A 134 -4.89 8.34 -32.13
N VAL A 135 -4.01 7.37 -32.44
CA VAL A 135 -3.90 6.80 -33.79
C VAL A 135 -5.14 6.00 -34.18
N VAL A 136 -5.64 5.13 -33.30
CA VAL A 136 -6.82 4.30 -33.58
C VAL A 136 -8.09 5.16 -33.65
N GLY A 137 -8.28 6.06 -32.68
CA GLY A 137 -9.45 6.96 -32.64
C GLY A 137 -9.44 7.97 -33.79
N GLY A 138 -8.32 8.64 -34.02
CA GLY A 138 -8.16 9.59 -35.13
C GLY A 138 -8.22 8.92 -36.50
N GLY A 139 -7.65 7.72 -36.64
CA GLY A 139 -7.70 6.92 -37.85
C GLY A 139 -9.10 6.45 -38.21
N LEU A 140 -9.88 5.95 -37.23
CA LEU A 140 -11.27 5.56 -37.43
C LEU A 140 -12.14 6.78 -37.78
N ALA A 141 -12.01 7.88 -37.03
CA ALA A 141 -12.74 9.12 -37.33
C ALA A 141 -12.40 9.66 -38.73
N TYR A 142 -11.11 9.70 -39.11
CA TYR A 142 -10.67 10.09 -40.46
C TYR A 142 -11.20 9.13 -41.54
N TYR A 143 -11.20 7.82 -41.28
CA TYR A 143 -11.70 6.81 -42.21
C TYR A 143 -13.20 6.98 -42.48
N PHE A 144 -14.02 7.18 -41.44
CA PHE A 144 -15.45 7.43 -41.61
C PHE A 144 -15.72 8.75 -42.36
N VAL A 145 -15.05 9.85 -41.98
CA VAL A 145 -15.17 11.14 -42.69
C VAL A 145 -14.74 11.03 -44.16
N LYS A 146 -13.67 10.29 -44.46
CA LYS A 146 -13.20 10.04 -45.83
C LYS A 146 -14.13 9.11 -46.61
N LYS A 147 -14.79 8.14 -45.96
CA LYS A 147 -15.80 7.29 -46.60
C LYS A 147 -17.01 8.11 -47.05
N HIS A 148 -17.43 9.09 -46.25
CA HIS A 148 -18.49 10.03 -46.64
C HIS A 148 -18.03 11.02 -47.73
N LYS A 149 -16.74 11.38 -47.80
CA LYS A 149 -16.19 12.19 -48.91
C LYS A 149 -15.98 11.40 -50.21
N LYS A 150 -15.79 10.08 -50.16
CA LYS A 150 -15.70 9.21 -51.35
C LYS A 150 -17.07 8.97 -52.01
N ALA A 151 -18.18 9.31 -51.35
CA ALA A 151 -19.53 9.27 -51.93
C ALA A 151 -19.98 10.62 -52.55
N ALA A 152 -19.17 11.68 -52.45
CA ALA A 152 -19.50 13.02 -52.96
C ALA A 152 -18.41 13.55 -53.91
N GLY A 153 -18.02 12.70 -54.87
CA GLY A 153 -16.98 12.98 -55.87
C GLY A 153 -17.41 12.64 -57.30
N GLY A 154 -18.63 13.04 -57.66
CA GLY A 154 -19.19 13.12 -59.02
C GLY A 154 -20.60 13.71 -58.86
N SER A 155 -20.99 14.86 -59.39
CA SER A 155 -20.47 15.66 -60.50
C SER A 155 -20.57 17.15 -60.16
N ALA A 156 -19.68 17.93 -60.76
CA ALA A 156 -19.78 19.37 -60.88
C ALA A 156 -21.03 19.79 -61.68
N THR A 157 -21.66 20.91 -61.28
CA THR A 157 -22.39 21.89 -62.12
C THR A 157 -22.61 23.11 -61.20
N GLN A 158 -21.72 24.12 -61.25
CA GLN A 158 -21.79 25.35 -62.06
C GLN A 158 -23.05 26.19 -61.80
N VAL A 159 -22.86 27.41 -61.27
CA VAL A 159 -23.75 28.56 -61.54
C VAL A 159 -22.83 29.68 -62.00
N GLN A 160 -22.86 29.95 -63.30
CA GLN A 160 -22.32 31.19 -63.86
C GLN A 160 -23.45 32.22 -63.93
N VAL A 161 -23.08 33.43 -63.54
CA VAL A 161 -23.66 34.76 -63.84
C VAL A 161 -24.68 34.76 -65.00
N GLU A 162 -25.96 34.95 -64.71
CA GLU A 162 -26.77 36.17 -64.94
C GLU A 162 -28.10 36.05 -64.17
#